data_AF-A0A0Q8FPJ6-F1
#
_entry.id   AF-A0A0Q8FPJ6-F1
#
_cell.length_a   1.000
_cell.length_b   1.000
_cell.length_c   1.000
_cell.angle_alpha   90.00
_cell.angle_beta   90.00
_cell.angle_gamma   90.00
#
_symmetry.space_group_name_H-M   'P 1'
#
loop_
_entity.id
_entity.type
_entity.pdbx_description
1 polymer ?
#
loop_
_entity_poly.entity_id
_entity_poly.type
_entity_poly.pdbx_seq_one_letter_code
_entity_poly.pdbx_strand_id
1 'polypeptide(L)'
;MCFRLSKRFEIVPTSEPGAGRVRTAIAHIAPTNPAGSAATAAASFFIPVPFVKLRGPRISGALAAEAELVAADGQQVAAITWAKSTEGISKMDPSLSPVGDALQLAEPFAKAASDAFATKARKNRPVAKPDPCARFSPRRSASRMVGGAIIGFGTGLYAPSVSGAGRPAEPEASAPSVNP
;
A
#
# COMPACT_ATOMS: atom_id res chain seq x y z
N MET A 1 -0.65 5.93 0.25
CA MET A 1 -0.16 7.29 0.56
C MET A 1 -0.93 7.98 1.68
N CYS A 2 -2.18 8.45 1.47
CA CYS A 2 -2.97 9.23 2.44
C CYS A 2 -2.84 8.78 3.90
N PHE A 3 -3.04 7.49 4.19
CA PHE A 3 -2.96 6.97 5.56
C PHE A 3 -1.58 7.05 6.21
N ARG A 4 -0.50 6.87 5.43
CA ARG A 4 0.85 7.00 5.98
C ARG A 4 1.13 8.46 6.34
N LEU A 5 0.65 9.40 5.51
CA LEU A 5 0.72 10.83 5.78
C LEU A 5 -0.15 11.25 6.97
N SER A 6 -1.38 10.73 7.11
CA SER A 6 -2.29 11.14 8.19
C SER A 6 -1.76 10.84 9.60
N LYS A 7 -0.84 9.88 9.72
CA LYS A 7 -0.10 9.59 10.95
C LYS A 7 0.87 10.69 11.35
N ARG A 8 1.14 11.70 10.52
CA ARG A 8 2.07 12.80 10.82
C ARG A 8 1.55 14.18 10.43
N PHE A 9 0.65 14.23 9.47
CA PHE A 9 0.10 15.44 8.87
C PHE A 9 -1.40 15.48 9.06
N GLU A 10 -1.92 16.70 9.13
CA GLU A 10 -3.35 16.93 8.97
C GLU A 10 -3.71 16.81 7.50
N ILE A 11 -4.72 15.99 7.24
CA ILE A 11 -5.22 15.76 5.90
C ILE A 11 -6.50 16.56 5.80
N VAL A 12 -6.43 17.66 5.07
CA VAL A 12 -7.62 18.42 4.70
C VAL A 12 -8.41 17.64 3.65
N PRO A 13 -9.75 17.57 3.77
CA PRO A 13 -10.59 16.81 2.85
C PRO A 13 -10.61 17.42 1.45
N THR A 14 -10.47 18.74 1.37
CA THR A 14 -10.49 19.55 0.15
C THR A 14 -9.25 20.44 0.12
N SER A 15 -8.82 20.86 -1.07
CA SER A 15 -7.68 21.78 -1.21
C SER A 15 -8.02 23.13 -0.55
N GLU A 16 -7.23 23.53 0.44
CA GLU A 16 -7.34 24.84 1.10
C GLU A 16 -6.14 25.72 0.74
N PRO A 17 -6.28 27.07 0.71
CA PRO A 17 -5.19 27.97 0.32
C PRO A 17 -3.91 27.83 1.15
N GLY A 18 -4.01 27.42 2.42
CA GLY A 18 -2.86 27.20 3.30
C GLY A 18 -2.31 25.77 3.32
N ALA A 19 -2.92 24.85 2.57
CA ALA A 19 -2.56 23.45 2.60
C ALA A 19 -1.47 23.12 1.57
N GLY A 20 -0.41 22.44 2.03
CA GLY A 20 0.56 21.81 1.14
C GLY A 20 -0.08 20.66 0.35
N ARG A 21 0.42 20.42 -0.85
CA ARG A 21 -0.05 19.37 -1.75
C ARG A 21 1.01 18.29 -1.89
N VAL A 22 0.60 17.03 -1.70
CA VAL A 22 1.44 15.88 -2.04
C VAL A 22 1.08 15.42 -3.45
N ARG A 23 2.10 15.26 -4.29
CA ARG A 23 1.99 14.62 -5.60
C ARG A 23 2.80 13.34 -5.60
N THR A 24 2.31 12.34 -6.31
CA THR A 24 2.97 11.05 -6.43
C THR A 24 2.89 10.58 -7.87
N ALA A 25 4.00 10.11 -8.41
CA ALA A 25 4.07 9.53 -9.75
C ALA A 25 4.63 8.11 -9.64
N ILE A 26 4.04 7.19 -10.42
CA ILE A 26 4.64 5.87 -10.61
C ILE A 26 5.57 6.00 -11.81
N ALA A 27 6.87 5.85 -11.56
CA ALA A 27 7.88 5.94 -12.61
C ALA A 27 8.06 4.61 -13.35
N HIS A 28 7.95 3.48 -12.61
CA HIS A 28 8.07 2.15 -13.20
C HIS A 28 7.33 1.10 -12.38
N ILE A 29 6.75 0.12 -13.08
CA ILE A 29 6.23 -1.12 -12.50
C ILE A 29 6.86 -2.27 -13.27
N ALA A 30 7.61 -3.12 -12.58
CA ALA A 30 8.01 -4.40 -13.13
C ALA A 30 6.94 -5.44 -12.78
N PRO A 31 6.41 -6.18 -13.78
CA PRO A 31 5.36 -7.14 -13.54
C PRO A 31 5.83 -8.28 -12.63
N THR A 32 4.89 -8.84 -11.89
CA THR A 32 5.07 -10.06 -11.11
C THR A 32 5.09 -11.24 -12.06
N ASN A 33 6.02 -12.18 -11.89
CA ASN A 33 6.02 -13.44 -12.64
C ASN A 33 5.16 -14.48 -11.89
N PRO A 34 3.97 -14.85 -12.39
CA PRO A 34 3.08 -15.76 -11.67
C PRO A 34 3.66 -17.17 -11.53
N ALA A 35 4.36 -17.66 -12.56
CA ALA A 35 4.96 -19.00 -12.56
C ALA A 35 6.05 -19.11 -11.48
N GLY A 36 6.92 -18.11 -11.39
CA GLY A 36 7.94 -18.11 -10.35
C GLY A 36 7.40 -17.75 -8.96
N SER A 37 6.26 -17.04 -8.88
CA SER A 37 5.51 -16.86 -7.62
C SER A 37 4.93 -18.18 -7.11
N ALA A 38 4.37 -19.01 -7.99
CA ALA A 38 3.91 -20.35 -7.65
C ALA A 38 5.07 -21.26 -7.21
N ALA A 39 6.20 -21.22 -7.93
CA ALA A 39 7.40 -21.96 -7.54
C ALA A 39 7.92 -21.52 -6.15
N THR A 40 7.91 -20.21 -5.87
CA THR A 40 8.30 -19.66 -4.56
C THR A 40 7.35 -20.13 -3.45
N ALA A 41 6.03 -20.11 -3.70
CA ALA A 41 5.03 -20.58 -2.75
C ALA A 41 5.21 -22.07 -2.43
N ALA A 42 5.40 -22.90 -3.46
CA ALA A 42 5.68 -24.33 -3.30
C ALA A 42 6.97 -24.59 -2.53
N ALA A 43 8.08 -23.93 -2.90
CA ALA A 43 9.35 -24.05 -2.18
C ALA A 43 9.24 -23.63 -0.71
N SER A 44 8.50 -22.54 -0.44
CA SER A 44 8.30 -22.01 0.91
C SER A 44 7.47 -22.93 1.82
N PHE A 45 6.73 -23.90 1.26
CA PHE A 45 6.06 -24.93 2.03
C PHE A 45 7.04 -25.94 2.64
N PHE A 46 8.18 -26.19 1.95
CA PHE A 46 9.20 -27.15 2.37
C PHE A 46 10.35 -26.54 3.18
N ILE A 47 10.47 -25.20 3.20
CA ILE A 47 11.51 -24.52 3.98
C ILE A 47 10.99 -24.28 5.40
N PRO A 48 11.62 -24.86 6.45
CA PRO A 48 11.12 -24.81 7.83
C PRO A 48 11.32 -23.46 8.53
N VAL A 49 11.55 -22.39 7.76
CA VAL A 49 11.73 -21.02 8.29
C VAL A 49 10.44 -20.23 8.06
N PRO A 50 9.60 -20.05 9.09
CA PRO A 50 8.39 -19.27 8.94
C PRO A 50 8.74 -17.82 8.57
N PHE A 51 7.92 -17.21 7.70
CA PHE A 51 8.04 -15.80 7.26
C PHE A 51 9.25 -15.43 6.40
N VAL A 52 10.06 -16.41 5.96
CA VAL A 52 11.15 -16.18 4.99
C VAL A 52 10.75 -16.81 3.67
N LYS A 53 10.52 -15.98 2.65
CA LYS A 53 10.24 -16.42 1.28
C LYS A 53 11.48 -16.18 0.44
N LEU A 54 12.07 -17.26 -0.09
CA LEU A 54 13.22 -17.16 -0.99
C LEU A 54 12.73 -16.97 -2.42
N ARG A 55 13.06 -15.82 -3.02
CA ARG A 55 12.67 -15.46 -4.38
C ARG A 55 13.89 -15.47 -5.29
N GLY A 56 13.76 -16.13 -6.43
CA GLY A 56 14.80 -16.15 -7.44
C GLY A 56 14.98 -14.78 -8.13
N PRO A 57 16.15 -14.53 -8.74
CA PRO A 57 16.39 -13.30 -9.50
C PRO A 57 15.40 -13.20 -10.68
N ARG A 58 14.86 -12.01 -10.97
CA ARG A 58 13.92 -11.73 -12.07
C ARG A 58 12.53 -12.41 -11.98
N ILE A 59 12.20 -13.00 -10.83
CA ILE A 59 10.92 -13.68 -10.61
C ILE A 59 9.89 -12.78 -9.92
N SER A 60 10.31 -11.62 -9.44
CA SER A 60 9.56 -10.84 -8.45
C SER A 60 9.14 -9.48 -9.00
N GLY A 61 7.99 -8.97 -8.59
CA GLY A 61 7.55 -7.61 -8.98
C GLY A 61 8.40 -6.52 -8.35
N ALA A 62 8.45 -5.36 -9.01
CA ALA A 62 9.18 -4.17 -8.56
C ALA A 62 8.36 -2.90 -8.77
N LEU A 63 8.65 -1.88 -7.96
CA LEU A 63 8.01 -0.57 -8.02
C LEU A 63 9.08 0.51 -7.93
N ALA A 64 9.07 1.44 -8.89
CA ALA A 64 9.73 2.73 -8.78
C ALA A 64 8.67 3.83 -8.79
N ALA A 65 8.74 4.73 -7.81
CA ALA A 65 7.79 5.80 -7.64
C ALA A 65 8.47 7.03 -7.01
N GLU A 66 7.87 8.18 -7.27
CA GLU A 66 8.31 9.46 -6.79
C GLU A 66 7.19 10.14 -6.01
N ALA A 67 7.56 10.88 -4.99
CA ALA A 67 6.62 11.73 -4.28
C ALA A 67 7.26 13.07 -3.97
N GLU A 68 6.50 14.15 -4.17
CA GLU A 68 6.88 15.50 -3.76
C GLU A 68 5.83 16.08 -2.80
N LEU A 69 6.30 16.90 -1.87
CA LEU A 69 5.49 17.79 -1.04
C LEU A 69 5.73 19.22 -1.51
N VAL A 70 4.68 19.82 -2.03
CA VAL A 70 4.64 21.20 -2.49
C VAL A 70 3.94 22.04 -1.43
N ALA A 71 4.56 23.11 -0.96
CA ALA A 71 3.96 24.05 -0.02
C ALA A 71 2.85 24.89 -0.67
N ALA A 72 2.11 25.63 0.14
CA ALA A 72 0.98 26.46 -0.30
C ALA A 72 1.40 27.54 -1.32
N ASP A 73 2.62 28.03 -1.22
CA ASP A 73 3.24 29.01 -2.12
C ASP A 73 3.76 28.39 -3.44
N GLY A 74 3.60 27.07 -3.62
CA GLY A 74 4.05 26.34 -4.80
C GLY A 74 5.50 25.84 -4.74
N GLN A 75 6.26 26.12 -3.68
CA GLN A 75 7.63 25.63 -3.54
C GLN A 75 7.65 24.14 -3.19
N GLN A 76 8.53 23.37 -3.83
CA GLN A 76 8.81 21.99 -3.42
C GLN A 76 9.67 22.01 -2.15
N VAL A 77 9.11 21.51 -1.04
CA VAL A 77 9.78 21.53 0.27
C VAL A 77 10.34 20.16 0.67
N ALA A 78 9.93 19.09 0.00
CA ALA A 78 10.53 17.78 0.12
C ALA A 78 10.19 16.92 -1.10
N ALA A 79 11.08 16.01 -1.47
CA ALA A 79 10.85 15.00 -2.50
C ALA A 79 11.57 13.70 -2.17
N ILE A 80 11.07 12.60 -2.71
CA ILE A 80 11.71 11.29 -2.64
C ILE A 80 11.55 10.56 -3.96
N THR A 81 12.66 10.00 -4.46
CA THR A 81 12.68 8.97 -5.49
C THR A 81 12.90 7.62 -4.81
N TRP A 82 12.08 6.63 -5.09
CA TRP A 82 12.13 5.34 -4.42
C TRP A 82 11.98 4.21 -5.42
N ALA A 83 12.89 3.25 -5.39
CA ALA A 83 12.82 2.05 -6.20
C ALA A 83 13.18 0.83 -5.37
N LYS A 84 12.33 -0.20 -5.41
CA LYS A 84 12.64 -1.52 -4.83
C LYS A 84 12.06 -2.65 -5.68
N SER A 85 12.76 -3.77 -5.67
CA SER A 85 12.25 -5.07 -6.10
C SER A 85 11.96 -5.95 -4.87
N THR A 86 11.23 -7.03 -5.09
CA THR A 86 10.95 -8.04 -4.05
C THR A 86 11.90 -9.23 -4.13
N GLU A 87 13.08 -9.08 -4.75
CA GLU A 87 14.04 -10.17 -4.97
C GLU A 87 14.74 -10.64 -3.68
N GLY A 88 15.22 -11.88 -3.68
CA GLY A 88 15.99 -12.45 -2.58
C GLY A 88 15.13 -12.91 -1.40
N ILE A 89 15.56 -12.56 -0.19
CA ILE A 89 14.83 -12.91 1.05
C ILE A 89 13.78 -11.84 1.30
N SER A 90 12.51 -12.23 1.14
CA SER A 90 11.38 -11.35 1.41
C SER A 90 10.52 -11.88 2.55
N LYS A 91 9.96 -10.94 3.32
CA LYS A 91 8.90 -11.22 4.31
C LYS A 91 7.50 -11.11 3.71
N MET A 92 7.41 -10.78 2.42
CA MET A 92 6.16 -10.55 1.70
C MET A 92 5.78 -11.83 0.95
N ASP A 93 4.51 -12.21 1.00
CA ASP A 93 4.03 -13.39 0.30
C ASP A 93 4.05 -13.17 -1.23
N PRO A 94 4.47 -14.16 -2.04
CA PRO A 94 4.40 -14.07 -3.50
C PRO A 94 2.96 -13.93 -3.98
N SER A 95 2.74 -13.34 -5.16
CA SER A 95 1.40 -13.14 -5.70
C SER A 95 1.25 -13.75 -7.09
N LEU A 96 0.10 -14.39 -7.35
CA LEU A 96 -0.26 -14.83 -8.70
C LEU A 96 -0.79 -13.68 -9.57
N SER A 97 -1.10 -12.53 -8.97
CA SER A 97 -1.52 -11.36 -9.72
C SER A 97 -0.34 -10.78 -10.50
N PRO A 98 -0.51 -10.40 -11.79
CA PRO A 98 0.57 -9.80 -12.59
C PRO A 98 1.18 -8.53 -12.01
N VAL A 99 0.52 -7.89 -11.05
CA VAL A 99 1.00 -6.66 -10.37
C VAL A 99 1.09 -6.84 -8.86
N GLY A 100 0.84 -8.04 -8.33
CA GLY A 100 0.64 -8.25 -6.90
C GLY A 100 1.88 -7.95 -6.05
N ASP A 101 3.06 -8.42 -6.48
CA ASP A 101 4.30 -8.13 -5.76
C ASP A 101 4.65 -6.65 -5.79
N ALA A 102 4.52 -6.01 -6.96
CA ALA A 102 4.75 -4.58 -7.11
C ALA A 102 3.76 -3.75 -6.27
N LEU A 103 2.50 -4.19 -6.17
CA LEU A 103 1.47 -3.49 -5.42
C LEU A 103 1.73 -3.52 -3.91
N GLN A 104 2.26 -4.62 -3.38
CA GLN A 104 2.62 -4.70 -1.97
C GLN A 104 3.73 -3.71 -1.60
N LEU A 105 4.54 -3.23 -2.56
CA LEU A 105 5.55 -2.19 -2.36
C LEU A 105 4.96 -0.77 -2.23
N ALA A 106 3.68 -0.56 -2.56
CA ALA A 106 3.03 0.74 -2.43
C ALA A 106 2.95 1.23 -0.97
N GLU A 107 2.81 0.33 -0.01
CA GLU A 107 2.80 0.68 1.41
C GLU A 107 4.20 1.07 1.94
N PRO A 108 5.27 0.28 1.71
CA PRO A 108 6.65 0.69 1.99
C PRO A 108 7.03 2.03 1.36
N PHE A 109 6.66 2.25 0.09
CA PHE A 109 6.86 3.53 -0.58
C PHE A 109 6.13 4.68 0.15
N ALA A 110 4.84 4.50 0.45
CA ALA A 110 4.07 5.51 1.17
C ALA A 110 4.63 5.80 2.58
N LYS A 111 5.20 4.79 3.25
CA LYS A 111 5.89 4.99 4.52
C LYS A 111 7.17 5.81 4.32
N ALA A 112 7.98 5.48 3.33
CA ALA A 112 9.22 6.20 3.01
C ALA A 112 8.94 7.68 2.67
N ALA A 113 7.94 7.95 1.83
CA ALA A 113 7.51 9.32 1.54
C ALA A 113 7.03 10.08 2.79
N SER A 114 6.19 9.45 3.62
CA SER A 114 5.76 10.08 4.87
C SER A 114 6.91 10.34 5.85
N ASP A 115 7.92 9.47 5.89
CA ASP A 115 9.10 9.64 6.71
C ASP A 115 9.98 10.78 6.14
N ALA A 116 10.16 10.87 4.82
CA ALA A 116 10.94 11.90 4.15
C ALA A 116 10.33 13.31 4.29
N PHE A 117 9.00 13.41 4.26
CA PHE A 117 8.31 14.71 4.39
C PHE A 117 8.25 15.21 5.84
N ALA A 118 8.44 14.33 6.82
CA ALA A 118 8.32 14.67 8.23
C ALA A 118 9.68 14.98 8.84
N THR A 119 9.79 16.12 9.52
CA THR A 119 10.94 16.38 10.38
C THR A 119 10.94 15.42 11.57
N LYS A 120 12.11 15.22 12.21
CA LYS A 120 12.23 14.38 13.41
C LYS A 120 11.31 14.83 14.56
N ALA A 121 10.95 16.11 14.60
CA ALA A 121 10.04 16.68 15.59
C ALA A 121 8.57 16.22 15.40
N ARG A 122 8.18 15.86 14.17
CA ARG A 122 6.82 15.45 13.83
C ARG A 122 6.62 13.96 14.13
N LYS A 123 6.19 13.66 15.35
CA LYS A 123 5.92 12.30 15.83
C LYS A 123 4.70 11.67 15.13
N ASN A 124 4.65 10.34 15.16
CA ASN A 124 3.46 9.62 14.73
C ASN A 124 2.28 9.91 15.68
N ARG A 125 1.09 10.09 15.12
CA ARG A 125 -0.16 10.30 15.84
C ARG A 125 -1.23 9.28 15.42
N PRO A 126 -2.25 9.04 16.25
CA PRO A 126 -3.43 8.27 15.85
C PRO A 126 -4.10 8.89 14.62
N VAL A 127 -4.74 8.05 13.81
CA VAL A 127 -5.53 8.53 12.68
C VAL A 127 -6.76 9.26 13.24
N ALA A 128 -7.07 10.43 12.67
CA ALA A 128 -8.22 11.24 13.06
C ALA A 128 -9.54 10.46 12.88
N LYS A 129 -10.56 10.84 13.65
CA LYS A 129 -11.93 10.36 13.54
C LYS A 129 -12.83 11.55 13.20
N PRO A 130 -13.57 11.53 12.08
CA PRO A 130 -13.63 10.46 11.06
C PRO A 130 -12.31 10.30 10.28
N ASP A 131 -12.06 9.12 9.70
CA ASP A 131 -10.82 8.86 8.92
C ASP A 131 -10.84 9.66 7.60
N PRO A 132 -9.98 10.68 7.43
CA PRO A 132 -9.96 11.50 6.22
C PRO A 132 -9.54 10.72 4.97
N CYS A 133 -8.97 9.52 5.15
CA CYS A 133 -8.54 8.65 4.07
C CYS A 133 -9.55 7.54 3.72
N ALA A 134 -10.69 7.45 4.41
CA ALA A 134 -11.69 6.41 4.19
C ALA A 134 -12.22 6.39 2.74
N ARG A 135 -12.33 7.56 2.11
CA ARG A 135 -12.75 7.72 0.70
C ARG A 135 -11.91 6.94 -0.31
N PHE A 136 -10.65 6.62 0.02
CA PHE A 136 -9.74 5.94 -0.91
C PHE A 136 -9.79 4.43 -0.81
N SER A 137 -10.31 3.87 0.29
CA SER A 137 -10.66 2.45 0.49
C SER A 137 -10.91 2.23 2.00
N PRO A 138 -11.94 1.45 2.39
CA PRO A 138 -12.09 1.01 3.77
C PRO A 138 -10.94 0.04 4.12
N ARG A 139 -9.88 0.59 4.73
CA ARG A 139 -8.62 -0.11 5.04
C ARG A 139 -8.73 -1.17 6.13
N ARG A 140 -9.75 -1.08 6.97
CA ARG A 140 -9.97 -2.01 8.10
C ARG A 140 -11.33 -2.66 8.00
N SER A 141 -11.69 -3.20 6.83
CA SER A 141 -12.79 -4.17 6.82
C SER A 141 -12.24 -5.48 7.39
N ALA A 142 -12.83 -5.93 8.50
CA ALA A 142 -12.46 -7.21 9.11
C ALA A 142 -12.55 -8.35 8.08
N SER A 143 -13.54 -8.27 7.17
CA SER A 143 -13.74 -9.21 6.08
C SER A 143 -12.54 -9.34 5.12
N ARG A 144 -11.91 -8.23 4.70
CA ARG A 144 -10.74 -8.25 3.80
C ARG A 144 -9.49 -8.75 4.51
N MET A 145 -9.32 -8.38 5.78
CA MET A 145 -8.21 -8.86 6.60
C MET A 145 -8.30 -10.36 6.83
N VAL A 146 -9.49 -10.87 7.21
CA VAL A 146 -9.74 -12.29 7.41
C VAL A 146 -9.60 -13.06 6.10
N GLY A 147 -10.20 -12.59 5.00
CA GLY A 147 -10.08 -13.23 3.69
C GLY A 147 -8.63 -13.31 3.18
N GLY A 148 -7.87 -12.21 3.34
CA GLY A 148 -6.44 -12.19 3.03
C GLY A 148 -5.63 -13.16 3.89
N ALA A 149 -5.92 -13.22 5.20
CA ALA A 149 -5.26 -14.13 6.13
C ALA A 149 -5.54 -15.61 5.81
N ILE A 150 -6.78 -15.97 5.44
CA ILE A 150 -7.15 -17.34 5.05
C ILE A 150 -6.39 -17.77 3.79
N ILE A 151 -6.35 -16.93 2.76
CA ILE A 151 -5.62 -17.25 1.53
C ILE A 151 -4.12 -17.33 1.80
N GLY A 152 -3.57 -16.36 2.53
CA GLY A 152 -2.14 -16.35 2.88
C GLY A 152 -1.73 -17.58 3.68
N PHE A 153 -2.53 -18.00 4.67
CA PHE A 153 -2.24 -19.19 5.46
C PHE A 153 -2.41 -20.49 4.66
N GLY A 154 -3.47 -20.59 3.84
CA GLY A 154 -3.76 -21.81 3.07
C GLY A 154 -2.85 -22.03 1.86
N THR A 155 -2.35 -20.94 1.25
CA THR A 155 -1.64 -21.02 -0.04
C THR A 155 -0.24 -20.40 -0.01
N GLY A 156 0.10 -19.62 1.01
CA GLY A 156 1.33 -18.82 1.03
C GLY A 156 1.33 -17.70 -0.02
N LEU A 157 0.17 -17.29 -0.54
CA LEU A 157 0.04 -16.28 -1.59
C LEU A 157 -0.66 -15.01 -1.10
N TYR A 158 -0.21 -13.88 -1.65
CA TYR A 158 -0.92 -12.61 -1.58
C TYR A 158 -1.98 -12.49 -2.67
N ALA A 159 -3.23 -12.21 -2.26
CA ALA A 159 -4.38 -11.99 -3.15
C ALA A 159 -4.84 -10.51 -3.13
N PRO A 160 -4.41 -9.67 -4.08
CA PRO A 160 -4.69 -8.24 -4.06
C PRO A 160 -6.19 -7.91 -4.12
N SER A 161 -6.95 -8.63 -4.95
CA SER A 161 -8.41 -8.44 -5.10
C SER A 161 -9.18 -8.69 -3.79
N VAL A 162 -8.76 -9.68 -3.01
CA VAL A 162 -9.37 -10.02 -1.71
C VAL A 162 -8.95 -9.03 -0.63
N SER A 163 -7.72 -8.51 -0.69
CA SER A 163 -7.22 -7.47 0.22
C SER A 163 -7.84 -6.08 -0.05
N GLY A 164 -8.68 -5.93 -1.08
CA GLY A 164 -9.37 -4.69 -1.41
C GLY A 164 -8.55 -3.73 -2.27
N ALA A 165 -7.55 -4.22 -2.99
CA ALA A 165 -6.88 -3.45 -4.03
C ALA A 165 -7.65 -3.53 -5.35
N GLY A 166 -7.82 -2.38 -6.02
CA GLY A 166 -8.37 -2.31 -7.38
C GLY A 166 -9.86 -1.98 -7.52
N ARG A 167 -10.59 -1.67 -6.45
CA ARG A 167 -11.95 -1.08 -6.55
C ARG A 167 -12.04 0.21 -5.74
N PRO A 168 -12.52 1.33 -6.33
CA PRO A 168 -13.01 2.47 -5.55
C PRO A 168 -14.07 1.98 -4.55
N ALA A 169 -14.20 2.65 -3.41
CA ALA A 169 -15.34 2.39 -2.54
C ALA A 169 -16.61 2.74 -3.32
N GLU A 170 -17.51 1.77 -3.50
CA GLU A 170 -18.88 2.07 -3.91
C GLU A 170 -19.52 2.86 -2.76
N PRO A 171 -20.28 3.94 -3.02
CA PRO A 171 -21.01 4.61 -1.97
C PRO A 171 -21.90 3.58 -1.27
N GLU A 172 -21.74 3.48 0.03
CA GLU A 172 -22.56 2.63 0.88
C GLU A 172 -24.02 2.99 0.62
N ALA A 173 -24.77 2.05 0.01
CA ALA A 173 -26.17 2.25 -0.31
C ALA A 173 -26.90 2.66 0.97
N SER A 174 -27.38 3.90 0.99
CA SER A 174 -28.21 4.44 2.05
C SER A 174 -29.32 3.44 2.39
N ALA A 175 -29.40 3.06 3.66
CA ALA A 175 -30.49 2.25 4.19
C ALA A 175 -31.85 2.82 3.74
N PRO A 176 -32.85 1.96 3.42
CA PRO A 176 -34.14 2.44 2.96
C PRO A 176 -34.76 3.33 4.04
N SER A 177 -35.07 4.58 3.68
CA SER A 177 -35.86 5.49 4.50
C SER A 177 -37.23 4.85 4.70
N VAL A 178 -37.53 4.43 5.92
CA VAL A 178 -38.90 4.18 6.36
C VAL A 178 -39.58 5.55 6.43
N ASN A 179 -40.48 5.83 5.49
CA ASN A 179 -41.37 6.98 5.59
C ASN A 179 -42.61 6.59 6.42
N PRO A 180 -43.12 7.49 7.30
CA PRO A 180 -44.39 7.31 7.99
C PRO A 180 -45.59 7.43 7.06
#